data_AF-A0A4Y8SP19-F1
#
_entry.id   AF-A0A4Y8SP19-F1
#
_cell.length_a   1.000
_cell.length_b   1.000
_cell.length_c   1.000
_cell.angle_alpha   90.00
_cell.angle_beta   90.00
_cell.angle_gamma   90.00
#
_symmetry.space_group_name_H-M   'P 1'
#
loop_
_entity.id
_entity.type
_entity.pdbx_description
1 polymer ?
#
loop_
_entity_poly.entity_id
_entity_poly.type
_entity_poly.pdbx_seq_one_letter_code
_entity_poly.pdbx_strand_id
1 'polypeptide(L)'
;MTYTREELLKAHSLPKGRFQEITQTLINKLVAKEVLTLAESKFICLGLRGLHAYDPNAPKLTAEGFDQCSDFLFWQKYLLYWQDHDGWGVIREANTIIPPSQKRIDSDFLHTHFEQWLNIIEGQKFASEILQTISSETNRLIKELVKYSRDSGEGSNRHKYIKKALVLHSKYLYLQIKEYYEEGNALEERLNLCGNLVVIDSFVYIHTLFGHFAESVKFNRPGKTYHRNTAVDFRNIPKEVFFILETYSKSIDCQYFNKQFIFLNLKGIDYAIWFRSLNKSLKGGGVQNYLRVQTYYPVELLDDRSKINTLILTKVNDELGFYTAPSSQTSV
;
A
#
# COMPACT_ATOMS: atom_id res chain seq x y z
N MET A 1 13.62 -8.38 -15.43
CA MET A 1 12.16 -8.14 -15.55
C MET A 1 11.79 -8.25 -17.00
N THR A 2 10.73 -9.00 -17.32
CA THR A 2 10.27 -9.16 -18.70
C THR A 2 9.14 -8.18 -19.04
N TYR A 3 8.19 -7.98 -18.11
CA TYR A 3 7.07 -7.06 -18.29
C TYR A 3 6.87 -6.17 -17.05
N THR A 4 6.41 -4.93 -17.25
CA THR A 4 6.10 -4.01 -16.15
C THR A 4 4.71 -4.30 -15.57
N ARG A 5 4.46 -3.96 -14.29
CA ARG A 5 3.12 -4.09 -13.69
C ARG A 5 2.09 -3.24 -14.43
N GLU A 6 2.46 -2.04 -14.89
CA GLU A 6 1.56 -1.17 -15.65
C GLU A 6 1.12 -1.82 -16.98
N GLU A 7 2.03 -2.50 -17.67
CA GLU A 7 1.70 -3.28 -18.87
C GLU A 7 0.76 -4.44 -18.52
N LEU A 8 1.08 -5.21 -17.48
CA LEU A 8 0.28 -6.37 -17.06
C LEU A 8 -1.12 -5.99 -16.54
N LEU A 9 -1.26 -4.85 -15.86
CA LEU A 9 -2.56 -4.32 -15.43
C LEU A 9 -3.46 -3.92 -16.61
N LYS A 10 -2.86 -3.45 -17.70
CA LYS A 10 -3.55 -3.05 -18.93
C LYS A 10 -3.65 -4.18 -19.96
N ALA A 11 -3.17 -5.38 -19.63
CA ALA A 11 -3.03 -6.49 -20.57
C ALA A 11 -4.36 -6.89 -21.25
N HIS A 12 -5.49 -6.76 -20.55
CA HIS A 12 -6.83 -7.06 -21.09
C HIS A 12 -7.25 -6.09 -22.22
N SER A 13 -6.64 -4.91 -22.28
CA SER A 13 -6.88 -3.90 -23.32
C SER A 13 -5.84 -3.97 -24.45
N LEU A 14 -4.86 -4.86 -24.36
CA LEU A 14 -3.85 -5.04 -25.40
C LEU A 14 -4.41 -5.83 -26.59
N PRO A 15 -3.83 -5.68 -27.79
CA PRO A 15 -4.15 -6.54 -28.92
C PRO A 15 -4.02 -8.03 -28.54
N LYS A 16 -4.95 -8.86 -29.01
CA LYS A 16 -5.02 -10.29 -28.69
C LYS A 16 -3.67 -11.02 -28.85
N GLY A 17 -2.94 -10.73 -29.92
CA GLY A 17 -1.61 -11.32 -30.18
C GLY A 17 -0.59 -10.98 -29.09
N ARG A 18 -0.57 -9.73 -28.61
CA ARG A 18 0.32 -9.30 -27.52
C ARG A 18 -0.07 -9.95 -26.19
N PHE A 19 -1.36 -10.03 -25.88
CA PHE A 19 -1.82 -10.74 -24.68
C PHE A 19 -1.36 -12.19 -24.69
N GLN A 20 -1.55 -12.91 -25.81
CA GLN A 20 -1.13 -14.30 -25.96
C GLN A 20 0.39 -14.47 -25.84
N GLU A 21 1.17 -13.57 -26.43
CA GLU A 21 2.64 -13.55 -26.32
C GLU A 21 3.09 -13.42 -24.85
N ILE A 22 2.52 -12.45 -24.12
CA ILE A 22 2.83 -12.23 -22.71
C ILE A 22 2.48 -13.47 -21.89
N THR A 23 1.26 -14.00 -22.05
CA THR A 23 0.82 -15.20 -21.33
C THR A 23 1.74 -16.38 -21.62
N GLN A 24 2.05 -16.68 -22.88
CA GLN A 24 2.88 -17.83 -23.23
C GLN A 24 4.31 -17.69 -22.69
N THR A 25 4.87 -16.48 -22.76
CA THR A 25 6.20 -16.19 -22.20
C THR A 25 6.23 -16.45 -20.71
N LEU A 26 5.23 -15.98 -19.97
CA LEU A 26 5.16 -16.18 -18.51
C LEU A 26 4.86 -17.64 -18.12
N ILE A 27 4.06 -18.37 -18.90
CA ILE A 27 3.89 -19.83 -18.72
C ILE A 27 5.23 -20.54 -18.87
N ASN A 28 5.98 -20.23 -19.94
CA ASN A 28 7.26 -20.86 -20.20
C ASN A 28 8.24 -20.61 -19.04
N LYS A 29 8.32 -19.37 -18.55
CA LYS A 29 9.12 -19.03 -17.36
C LYS A 29 8.67 -19.82 -16.13
N LEU A 30 7.37 -19.88 -15.86
CA LEU A 30 6.81 -20.58 -14.71
C LEU A 30 7.12 -22.08 -14.74
N VAL A 31 6.94 -22.73 -15.89
CA VAL A 31 7.25 -24.16 -16.10
C VAL A 31 8.75 -24.43 -16.01
N ALA A 32 9.58 -23.54 -16.55
CA ALA A 32 11.03 -23.61 -16.46
C ALA A 32 11.59 -23.28 -15.07
N LYS A 33 10.73 -22.91 -14.10
CA LYS A 33 11.10 -22.44 -12.75
C LYS A 33 12.01 -21.21 -12.78
N GLU A 34 11.92 -20.40 -13.82
CA GLU A 34 12.57 -19.10 -13.87
C GLU A 34 11.88 -18.13 -12.91
N VAL A 35 12.66 -17.27 -12.27
CA VAL A 35 12.15 -16.30 -11.30
C VAL A 35 11.22 -15.30 -11.99
N LEU A 36 9.98 -15.25 -11.50
CA LEU A 36 8.99 -14.24 -11.84
C LEU A 36 9.04 -13.09 -10.83
N THR A 37 8.79 -11.87 -11.29
CA THR A 37 8.45 -10.77 -10.37
C THR A 37 7.08 -11.02 -9.73
N LEU A 38 6.75 -10.29 -8.66
CA LEU A 38 5.42 -10.39 -8.05
C LEU A 38 4.31 -10.03 -9.04
N ALA A 39 4.52 -9.01 -9.88
CA ALA A 39 3.54 -8.61 -10.89
C ALA A 39 3.36 -9.69 -11.97
N GLU A 40 4.47 -10.27 -12.45
CA GLU A 40 4.45 -11.38 -13.42
C GLU A 40 3.75 -12.61 -12.84
N SER A 41 4.12 -13.03 -11.63
CA SER A 41 3.52 -14.16 -10.91
C SER A 41 2.02 -13.96 -10.73
N LYS A 42 1.61 -12.81 -10.18
CA LYS A 42 0.20 -12.47 -9.95
C LYS A 42 -0.61 -12.48 -11.25
N PHE A 43 -0.07 -11.94 -12.34
CA PHE A 43 -0.72 -11.96 -13.65
C PHE A 43 -0.92 -13.40 -14.15
N ILE A 44 0.15 -14.21 -14.17
CA ILE A 44 0.05 -15.54 -14.76
C ILE A 44 -0.75 -16.51 -13.89
N CYS A 45 -0.56 -16.49 -12.57
CA CYS A 45 -1.27 -17.38 -11.65
C CYS A 45 -2.78 -17.06 -11.61
N LEU A 46 -3.18 -15.80 -11.81
CA LEU A 46 -4.57 -15.44 -12.05
C LEU A 46 -5.09 -16.01 -13.38
N GLY A 47 -4.28 -15.89 -14.44
CA GLY A 47 -4.60 -16.41 -15.77
C GLY A 47 -4.77 -17.93 -15.81
N LEU A 48 -3.97 -18.67 -15.04
CA LEU A 48 -4.03 -20.14 -14.96
C LEU A 48 -5.41 -20.67 -14.55
N ARG A 49 -6.18 -19.91 -13.75
CA ARG A 49 -7.56 -20.29 -13.39
C ARG A 49 -8.51 -20.31 -14.59
N GLY A 50 -8.23 -19.52 -15.64
CA GLY A 50 -9.06 -19.38 -16.84
C GLY A 50 -8.48 -20.03 -18.09
N LEU A 51 -7.17 -20.30 -18.10
CA LEU A 51 -6.51 -21.03 -19.18
C LEU A 51 -7.05 -22.47 -19.20
N HIS A 52 -7.53 -22.91 -20.35
CA HIS A 52 -8.13 -24.24 -20.58
C HIS A 52 -9.55 -24.47 -20.04
N ALA A 53 -10.30 -23.42 -19.66
CA ALA A 53 -11.73 -23.56 -19.39
C ALA A 53 -12.53 -24.14 -20.57
N TYR A 54 -11.98 -24.05 -21.80
CA TYR A 54 -12.63 -24.46 -23.05
C TYR A 54 -11.96 -25.66 -23.74
N ASP A 55 -10.85 -26.21 -23.22
CA ASP A 55 -10.18 -27.39 -23.77
C ASP A 55 -10.08 -28.50 -22.71
N PRO A 56 -10.94 -29.52 -22.76
CA PRO A 56 -10.96 -30.59 -21.76
C PRO A 56 -9.74 -31.52 -21.81
N ASN A 57 -8.93 -31.48 -22.89
CA ASN A 57 -7.77 -32.35 -23.08
C ASN A 57 -6.44 -31.69 -22.73
N ALA A 58 -6.42 -30.37 -22.54
CA ALA A 58 -5.21 -29.67 -22.15
C ALA A 58 -4.84 -30.00 -20.69
N PRO A 59 -3.53 -30.16 -20.37
CA PRO A 59 -3.10 -30.34 -18.99
C PRO A 59 -3.56 -29.16 -18.14
N LYS A 60 -4.37 -29.44 -17.12
CA LYS A 60 -4.85 -28.41 -16.19
C LYS A 60 -3.70 -27.89 -15.34
N LEU A 61 -3.04 -26.85 -15.81
CA LEU A 61 -2.12 -26.08 -15.01
C LEU A 61 -2.93 -25.32 -13.95
N THR A 62 -2.66 -25.61 -12.68
CA THR A 62 -3.30 -24.94 -11.54
C THR A 62 -2.25 -24.15 -10.78
N ALA A 63 -2.64 -23.01 -10.21
CA ALA A 63 -1.71 -22.14 -9.49
C ALA A 63 -1.12 -22.86 -8.26
N GLU A 64 -1.89 -23.75 -7.64
CA GLU A 64 -1.49 -24.61 -6.52
C GLU A 64 -0.31 -25.54 -6.85
N GLY A 65 -0.08 -25.83 -8.14
CA GLY A 65 1.04 -26.65 -8.60
C GLY A 65 2.39 -25.91 -8.67
N PHE A 66 2.43 -24.60 -8.41
CA PHE A 66 3.63 -23.78 -8.58
C PHE A 66 3.96 -22.95 -7.33
N ASP A 67 5.13 -23.17 -6.74
CA ASP A 67 5.60 -22.43 -5.55
C ASP A 67 5.60 -20.90 -5.75
N GLN A 68 5.94 -20.44 -6.96
CA GLN A 68 5.95 -19.02 -7.30
C GLN A 68 4.55 -18.38 -7.26
N CYS A 69 3.47 -19.17 -7.27
CA CYS A 69 2.10 -18.70 -7.11
C CYS A 69 1.64 -18.61 -5.64
N SER A 70 2.45 -19.02 -4.66
CA SER A 70 2.07 -19.02 -3.24
C SER A 70 1.63 -17.65 -2.73
N ASP A 71 2.34 -16.58 -3.10
CA ASP A 71 1.98 -15.21 -2.72
C ASP A 71 0.67 -14.73 -3.39
N PHE A 72 0.42 -15.17 -4.63
CA PHE A 72 -0.86 -14.92 -5.31
C PHE A 72 -2.03 -15.66 -4.63
N LEU A 73 -1.84 -16.94 -4.31
CA LEU A 73 -2.84 -17.75 -3.61
C LEU A 73 -3.17 -17.16 -2.24
N PHE A 74 -2.14 -16.74 -1.50
CA PHE A 74 -2.30 -15.95 -0.28
C PHE A 74 -3.15 -14.71 -0.51
N TRP A 75 -2.79 -13.89 -1.50
CA TRP A 75 -3.48 -12.65 -1.78
C TRP A 75 -4.97 -12.88 -2.06
N GLN A 76 -5.29 -13.86 -2.90
CA GLN A 76 -6.67 -14.20 -3.25
C GLN A 76 -7.47 -14.64 -2.02
N LYS A 77 -6.93 -15.58 -1.23
CA LYS A 77 -7.61 -16.09 -0.03
C LYS A 77 -7.74 -15.01 1.04
N TYR A 78 -6.71 -14.19 1.23
CA TYR A 78 -6.76 -13.07 2.16
C TYR A 78 -7.90 -12.09 1.81
N LEU A 79 -8.01 -11.70 0.53
CA LEU A 79 -9.09 -10.80 0.09
C LEU A 79 -10.48 -11.44 0.22
N LEU A 80 -10.61 -12.73 -0.09
CA LEU A 80 -11.87 -13.45 0.01
C LEU A 80 -12.38 -13.53 1.45
N TYR A 81 -11.47 -13.69 2.42
CA TYR A 81 -11.77 -13.83 3.86
C TYR A 81 -11.43 -12.58 4.67
N TRP A 82 -11.29 -11.41 4.04
CA TRP A 82 -10.72 -10.22 4.69
C TRP A 82 -11.50 -9.73 5.92
N GLN A 83 -12.80 -10.03 5.99
CA GLN A 83 -13.69 -9.73 7.12
C GLN A 83 -13.79 -10.85 8.15
N ASP A 84 -13.33 -12.06 7.81
CA ASP A 84 -13.50 -13.28 8.60
C ASP A 84 -12.45 -14.32 8.22
N HIS A 85 -11.23 -14.13 8.73
CA HIS A 85 -10.08 -14.99 8.42
C HIS A 85 -10.19 -16.42 8.98
N ASP A 86 -11.19 -16.70 9.82
CA ASP A 86 -11.46 -18.01 10.39
C ASP A 86 -12.66 -18.70 9.71
N GLY A 87 -13.33 -18.01 8.77
CA GLY A 87 -14.39 -18.57 7.93
C GLY A 87 -15.63 -19.01 8.69
N TRP A 88 -15.95 -18.38 9.82
CA TRP A 88 -17.14 -18.69 10.61
C TRP A 88 -18.45 -18.28 9.93
N GLY A 89 -18.46 -17.13 9.26
CA GLY A 89 -19.59 -16.55 8.57
C GLY A 89 -19.84 -17.11 7.16
N VAL A 90 -20.75 -16.43 6.44
CA VAL A 90 -21.06 -16.74 5.04
C VAL A 90 -20.05 -16.01 4.17
N ILE A 91 -19.23 -16.78 3.46
CA ILE A 91 -18.23 -16.27 2.52
C ILE A 91 -18.71 -16.54 1.10
N ARG A 92 -18.57 -15.56 0.22
CA ARG A 92 -19.01 -15.62 -1.18
C ARG A 92 -17.85 -15.34 -2.11
N GLU A 93 -17.64 -16.20 -3.10
CA GLU A 93 -16.79 -15.91 -4.26
C GLU A 93 -17.72 -15.69 -5.46
N ALA A 94 -17.76 -14.45 -5.96
CA ALA A 94 -18.78 -13.98 -6.91
C ALA A 94 -20.20 -14.30 -6.39
N ASN A 95 -20.95 -15.15 -7.09
CA ASN A 95 -22.32 -15.52 -6.74
C ASN A 95 -22.42 -16.85 -5.97
N THR A 96 -21.30 -17.50 -5.67
CA THR A 96 -21.27 -18.84 -5.06
C THR A 96 -20.93 -18.74 -3.57
N ILE A 97 -21.69 -19.44 -2.73
CA ILE A 97 -21.40 -19.59 -1.31
C ILE A 97 -20.31 -20.64 -1.14
N ILE A 98 -19.25 -20.30 -0.41
CA ILE A 98 -18.16 -21.25 -0.13
C ILE A 98 -18.63 -22.29 0.89
N PRO A 99 -18.55 -23.60 0.58
CA PRO A 99 -19.02 -24.65 1.48
C PRO A 99 -18.15 -24.74 2.74
N PRO A 100 -18.69 -25.22 3.87
CA PRO A 100 -17.94 -25.31 5.14
C PRO A 100 -16.62 -26.09 5.07
N SER A 101 -16.54 -27.14 4.25
CA SER A 101 -15.31 -27.91 4.05
C SER A 101 -14.19 -27.06 3.43
N GLN A 102 -14.52 -26.28 2.40
CA GLN A 102 -13.57 -25.37 1.76
C GLN A 102 -13.16 -24.22 2.69
N LYS A 103 -14.09 -23.69 3.48
CA LYS A 103 -13.77 -22.65 4.48
C LYS A 103 -12.72 -23.10 5.50
N ARG A 104 -12.76 -24.37 5.92
CA ARG A 104 -11.75 -24.93 6.82
C ARG A 104 -10.37 -24.97 6.15
N ILE A 105 -10.29 -25.51 4.93
CA ILE A 105 -9.05 -25.57 4.15
C ILE A 105 -8.45 -24.16 3.95
N ASP A 106 -9.28 -23.20 3.58
CA ASP A 106 -8.85 -21.81 3.36
C ASP A 106 -8.41 -21.12 4.66
N SER A 107 -9.13 -21.35 5.77
CA SER A 107 -8.78 -20.83 7.09
C SER A 107 -7.45 -21.40 7.60
N ASP A 108 -7.23 -22.71 7.42
CA ASP A 108 -5.98 -23.39 7.79
C ASP A 108 -4.81 -22.85 6.96
N PHE A 109 -5.01 -22.67 5.66
CA PHE A 109 -4.03 -22.03 4.78
C PHE A 109 -3.67 -20.61 5.24
N LEU A 110 -4.67 -19.78 5.57
CA LEU A 110 -4.42 -18.44 6.12
C LEU A 110 -3.74 -18.49 7.48
N HIS A 111 -4.04 -19.50 8.31
CA HIS A 111 -3.39 -19.68 9.60
C HIS A 111 -1.90 -20.01 9.43
N THR A 112 -1.55 -20.91 8.51
CA THR A 112 -0.14 -21.20 8.18
C THR A 112 0.59 -19.94 7.71
N HIS A 113 -0.03 -19.13 6.84
CA HIS A 113 0.55 -17.87 6.40
C HIS A 113 0.70 -16.85 7.55
N PHE A 114 -0.24 -16.84 8.49
CA PHE A 114 -0.15 -16.04 9.70
C PHE A 114 1.06 -16.43 10.55
N GLU A 115 1.24 -17.70 10.85
CA GLU A 115 2.35 -18.17 11.70
C GLU A 115 3.71 -17.90 11.07
N GLN A 116 3.86 -18.23 9.78
CA GLN A 116 5.08 -17.98 9.02
C GLN A 116 5.42 -16.49 9.00
N TRP A 117 4.44 -15.64 8.71
CA TRP A 117 4.65 -14.21 8.62
C TRP A 117 4.90 -13.57 9.97
N LEU A 118 4.20 -14.03 11.02
CA LEU A 118 4.42 -13.57 12.39
C LEU A 118 5.88 -13.78 12.80
N ASN A 119 6.41 -14.98 12.54
CA ASN A 119 7.81 -15.30 12.83
C ASN A 119 8.78 -14.38 12.07
N ILE A 120 8.47 -14.04 10.82
CA ILE A 120 9.27 -13.08 10.04
C ILE A 120 9.24 -11.70 10.71
N ILE A 121 8.06 -11.13 10.99
CA ILE A 121 7.96 -9.75 11.51
C ILE A 121 8.38 -9.59 12.97
N GLU A 122 8.38 -10.67 13.77
CA GLU A 122 8.91 -10.68 15.14
C GLU A 122 10.45 -10.81 15.17
N GLY A 123 11.08 -11.08 14.01
CA GLY A 123 12.53 -11.06 13.86
C GLY A 123 13.18 -9.72 14.22
N GLN A 124 14.46 -9.75 14.61
CA GLN A 124 15.18 -8.54 15.09
C GLN A 124 16.07 -7.87 14.04
N LYS A 125 16.41 -8.56 12.94
CA LYS A 125 17.33 -8.06 11.92
C LYS A 125 16.72 -8.27 10.54
N PHE A 126 16.54 -7.18 9.81
CA PHE A 126 16.00 -7.19 8.46
C PHE A 126 17.02 -6.60 7.49
N ALA A 127 17.26 -7.29 6.37
CA ALA A 127 18.08 -6.74 5.29
C ALA A 127 17.31 -5.71 4.43
N SER A 128 15.98 -5.76 4.47
CA SER A 128 15.09 -4.89 3.69
C SER A 128 14.48 -3.80 4.59
N GLU A 129 14.64 -2.54 4.19
CA GLU A 129 14.02 -1.38 4.86
C GLU A 129 12.49 -1.45 4.84
N ILE A 130 11.92 -1.95 3.74
CA ILE A 130 10.48 -2.21 3.60
C ILE A 130 10.04 -3.17 4.71
N LEU A 131 10.72 -4.30 4.86
CA LEU A 131 10.37 -5.31 5.86
C LEU A 131 10.54 -4.79 7.28
N GLN A 132 11.62 -4.03 7.55
CA GLN A 132 11.85 -3.38 8.84
C GLN A 132 10.68 -2.45 9.20
N THR A 133 10.22 -1.62 8.25
CA THR A 133 9.16 -0.65 8.49
C THR A 133 7.79 -1.33 8.62
N ILE A 134 7.50 -2.35 7.81
CA ILE A 134 6.30 -3.20 7.96
C ILE A 134 6.27 -3.85 9.35
N SER A 135 7.38 -4.45 9.79
CA SER A 135 7.50 -5.05 11.12
C SER A 135 7.24 -4.02 12.22
N SER A 136 7.91 -2.86 12.15
CA SER A 136 7.76 -1.79 13.14
C SER A 136 6.33 -1.27 13.23
N GLU A 137 5.66 -1.00 12.10
CA GLU A 137 4.27 -0.54 12.08
C GLU A 137 3.31 -1.62 12.60
N THR A 138 3.49 -2.87 12.17
CA THR A 138 2.63 -3.98 12.63
C THR A 138 2.75 -4.19 14.15
N ASN A 139 3.98 -4.21 14.66
CA ASN A 139 4.24 -4.38 16.09
C ASN A 139 3.71 -3.20 16.92
N ARG A 140 3.79 -1.97 16.39
CA ARG A 140 3.15 -0.80 17.02
C ARG A 140 1.63 -0.99 17.10
N LEU A 141 0.98 -1.40 16.01
CA LEU A 141 -0.47 -1.64 15.99
C LEU A 141 -0.90 -2.77 16.95
N ILE A 142 -0.12 -3.85 17.04
CA ILE A 142 -0.36 -4.95 17.98
C ILE A 142 -0.24 -4.46 19.44
N LYS A 143 0.78 -3.65 19.77
CA LYS A 143 0.92 -3.08 21.12
C LYS A 143 -0.25 -2.17 21.48
N GLU A 144 -0.70 -1.34 20.55
CA GLU A 144 -1.87 -0.49 20.75
C GLU A 144 -3.15 -1.31 20.94
N LEU A 145 -3.31 -2.40 20.19
CA LEU A 145 -4.41 -3.35 20.38
C LEU A 145 -4.37 -3.96 21.79
N VAL A 146 -3.21 -4.42 22.26
CA VAL A 146 -3.07 -4.99 23.61
C VAL A 146 -3.54 -3.99 24.66
N LYS A 147 -3.11 -2.72 24.53
CA LYS A 147 -3.52 -1.64 25.43
C LYS A 147 -5.04 -1.43 25.36
N TYR A 148 -5.60 -1.25 24.16
CA TYR A 148 -7.02 -1.02 23.98
C TYR A 148 -7.89 -2.18 24.52
N SER A 149 -7.52 -3.43 24.21
CA SER A 149 -8.24 -4.63 24.67
C SER A 149 -8.24 -4.72 26.21
N ARG A 150 -7.12 -4.39 26.86
CA ARG A 150 -7.05 -4.32 28.32
C ARG A 150 -7.96 -3.22 28.88
N ASP A 151 -7.91 -2.03 28.30
CA ASP A 151 -8.66 -0.86 28.79
C ASP A 151 -10.17 -1.00 28.55
N SER A 152 -10.59 -1.78 27.54
CA SER A 152 -12.00 -2.05 27.19
C SER A 152 -12.57 -3.36 27.76
N GLY A 153 -11.76 -4.19 28.42
CA GLY A 153 -12.19 -5.49 28.95
C GLY A 153 -12.50 -6.54 27.88
N GLU A 154 -11.92 -6.41 26.68
CA GLU A 154 -12.10 -7.39 25.61
C GLU A 154 -11.43 -8.73 25.94
N GLY A 155 -12.12 -9.85 25.68
CA GLY A 155 -11.60 -11.20 25.94
C GLY A 155 -10.43 -11.61 25.04
N SER A 156 -9.62 -12.57 25.53
CA SER A 156 -8.40 -13.05 24.86
C SER A 156 -8.62 -13.63 23.45
N ASN A 157 -9.79 -14.20 23.17
CA ASN A 157 -10.15 -14.71 21.85
C ASN A 157 -10.26 -13.59 20.81
N ARG A 158 -10.91 -12.48 21.17
CA ARG A 158 -11.00 -11.31 20.31
C ARG A 158 -9.62 -10.72 20.06
N HIS A 159 -8.78 -10.64 21.08
CA HIS A 159 -7.38 -10.21 20.91
C HIS A 159 -6.61 -11.06 19.90
N LYS A 160 -6.69 -12.40 20.00
CA LYS A 160 -6.05 -13.33 19.06
C LYS A 160 -6.56 -13.15 17.62
N TYR A 161 -7.88 -13.04 17.46
CA TYR A 161 -8.52 -12.80 16.17
C TYR A 161 -8.00 -11.52 15.51
N ILE A 162 -7.96 -10.43 16.28
CA ILE A 162 -7.48 -9.14 15.80
C ILE A 162 -5.98 -9.17 15.48
N LYS A 163 -5.16 -9.81 16.33
CA LYS A 163 -3.72 -10.00 16.05
C LYS A 163 -3.54 -10.74 14.72
N LYS A 164 -4.27 -11.83 14.47
CA LYS A 164 -4.23 -12.57 13.20
C LYS A 164 -4.56 -11.67 12.01
N ALA A 165 -5.64 -10.90 12.11
CA ALA A 165 -6.04 -9.96 11.05
C ALA A 165 -4.96 -8.91 10.74
N LEU A 166 -4.35 -8.30 11.76
CA LEU A 166 -3.28 -7.30 11.58
C LEU A 166 -2.04 -7.88 10.92
N VAL A 167 -1.65 -9.09 11.30
CA VAL A 167 -0.47 -9.79 10.76
C VAL A 167 -0.70 -10.22 9.31
N LEU A 168 -1.87 -10.77 8.99
CA LEU A 168 -2.21 -11.11 7.59
C LEU A 168 -2.29 -9.85 6.73
N HIS A 169 -2.89 -8.78 7.25
CA HIS A 169 -2.94 -7.50 6.54
C HIS A 169 -1.54 -6.93 6.28
N SER A 170 -0.60 -7.06 7.23
CA SER A 170 0.76 -6.59 7.01
C SER A 170 1.51 -7.38 5.95
N LYS A 171 1.28 -8.70 5.84
CA LYS A 171 1.80 -9.51 4.72
C LYS A 171 1.23 -9.02 3.39
N TYR A 172 -0.07 -8.79 3.35
CA TYR A 172 -0.74 -8.26 2.17
C TYR A 172 -0.13 -6.93 1.72
N LEU A 173 0.03 -5.97 2.64
CA LEU A 173 0.64 -4.67 2.33
C LEU A 173 2.11 -4.80 1.91
N TYR A 174 2.88 -5.68 2.56
CA TYR A 174 4.26 -5.98 2.15
C TYR A 174 4.33 -6.43 0.69
N LEU A 175 3.46 -7.36 0.26
CA LEU A 175 3.42 -7.83 -1.13
C LEU A 175 3.05 -6.71 -2.11
N GLN A 176 2.07 -5.85 -1.77
CA GLN A 176 1.71 -4.70 -2.62
C GLN A 176 2.89 -3.72 -2.80
N ILE A 177 3.60 -3.42 -1.71
CA ILE A 177 4.71 -2.47 -1.72
C ILE A 177 5.94 -3.06 -2.41
N LYS A 178 6.23 -4.34 -2.16
CA LYS A 178 7.29 -5.06 -2.85
C LYS A 178 7.04 -5.14 -4.35
N GLU A 179 5.81 -5.42 -4.77
CA GLU A 179 5.39 -5.42 -6.18
C GLU A 179 5.75 -4.06 -6.84
N TYR A 180 5.42 -2.95 -6.18
CA TYR A 180 5.78 -1.60 -6.65
C TYR A 180 7.30 -1.38 -6.79
N TYR A 181 8.11 -1.79 -5.82
CA TYR A 181 9.56 -1.54 -5.88
C TYR A 181 10.33 -2.53 -6.77
N GLU A 182 9.76 -3.71 -7.06
CA GLU A 182 10.37 -4.66 -7.99
C GLU A 182 10.42 -4.14 -9.43
N GLU A 183 9.53 -3.21 -9.82
CA GLU A 183 9.42 -2.56 -11.15
C GLU A 183 10.61 -1.71 -11.61
N GLY A 184 11.72 -1.70 -10.87
CA GLY A 184 12.82 -0.79 -11.14
C GLY A 184 12.49 0.66 -10.79
N ASN A 185 11.38 0.90 -10.08
CA ASN A 185 11.12 2.18 -9.44
C ASN A 185 12.24 2.49 -8.44
N ALA A 186 12.61 3.76 -8.30
CA ALA A 186 13.62 4.16 -7.35
C ALA A 186 13.16 3.80 -5.93
N LEU A 187 14.07 3.29 -5.09
CA LEU A 187 13.79 3.03 -3.67
C LEU A 187 13.41 4.33 -2.92
N GLU A 188 13.86 5.46 -3.47
CA GLU A 188 13.55 6.80 -3.01
C GLU A 188 13.37 7.73 -4.21
N GLU A 189 12.30 8.52 -4.21
CA GLU A 189 12.18 9.68 -5.08
C GLU A 189 12.75 10.91 -4.36
N ARG A 190 13.43 11.77 -5.12
CA ARG A 190 14.11 12.96 -4.59
C ARG A 190 13.77 14.17 -5.42
N LEU A 191 13.40 15.26 -4.75
CA LEU A 191 13.24 16.55 -5.39
C LEU A 191 13.78 17.68 -4.52
N ASN A 192 14.16 18.79 -5.16
CA ASN A 192 14.49 20.01 -4.45
C ASN A 192 13.24 20.89 -4.38
N LEU A 193 12.71 21.11 -3.17
CA LEU A 193 11.55 21.96 -2.93
C LEU A 193 11.99 23.18 -2.13
N CYS A 194 11.99 24.34 -2.79
CA CYS A 194 12.34 25.63 -2.18
C CYS A 194 13.71 25.61 -1.47
N GLY A 195 14.71 25.00 -2.12
CA GLY A 195 16.08 24.87 -1.60
C GLY A 195 16.27 23.75 -0.57
N ASN A 196 15.24 22.94 -0.29
CA ASN A 196 15.33 21.81 0.63
C ASN A 196 15.23 20.50 -0.15
N LEU A 197 16.15 19.56 0.12
CA LEU A 197 16.04 18.20 -0.39
C LEU A 197 14.86 17.50 0.29
N VAL A 198 13.85 17.12 -0.49
CA VAL A 198 12.73 16.29 -0.07
C VAL A 198 12.95 14.86 -0.55
N VAL A 199 12.71 13.90 0.34
CA VAL A 199 12.84 12.46 0.08
C VAL A 199 11.50 11.77 0.31
N ILE A 200 11.09 10.97 -0.67
CA ILE A 200 9.89 10.12 -0.65
C ILE A 200 10.38 8.68 -0.79
N ASP A 201 10.43 7.94 0.30
CA ASP A 201 10.92 6.56 0.34
C ASP A 201 9.78 5.58 0.68
N SER A 202 10.13 4.32 0.89
CA SER A 202 9.15 3.29 1.26
C SER A 202 8.40 3.58 2.57
N PHE A 203 8.95 4.45 3.44
CA PHE A 203 8.31 4.80 4.70
C PHE A 203 6.96 5.45 4.49
N VAL A 204 6.86 6.49 3.65
CA VAL A 204 5.57 7.17 3.42
C VAL A 204 4.55 6.22 2.81
N TYR A 205 4.99 5.32 1.92
CA TYR A 205 4.09 4.37 1.30
C TYR A 205 3.49 3.42 2.36
N ILE A 206 4.35 2.79 3.15
CA ILE A 206 3.96 1.88 4.22
C ILE A 206 3.09 2.62 5.25
N HIS A 207 3.56 3.74 5.76
CA HIS A 207 2.86 4.49 6.80
C HIS A 207 1.48 4.99 6.33
N THR A 208 1.37 5.43 5.08
CA THR A 208 0.09 5.87 4.52
C THR A 208 -0.91 4.71 4.41
N LEU A 209 -0.49 3.54 3.90
CA LEU A 209 -1.36 2.36 3.85
C LEU A 209 -1.76 1.87 5.26
N PHE A 210 -0.82 1.80 6.19
CA PHE A 210 -1.05 1.39 7.59
C PHE A 210 -1.80 2.43 8.42
N GLY A 211 -1.73 3.72 8.07
CA GLY A 211 -2.38 4.80 8.80
C GLY A 211 -3.78 5.11 8.29
N HIS A 212 -3.93 5.16 6.96
CA HIS A 212 -5.02 5.89 6.30
C HIS A 212 -5.78 5.09 5.23
N PHE A 213 -5.53 3.78 5.09
CA PHE A 213 -6.36 2.88 4.29
C PHE A 213 -7.02 1.78 5.14
N ALA A 214 -7.91 0.96 4.58
CA ALA A 214 -8.46 -0.25 5.22
C ALA A 214 -8.95 -0.04 6.68
N GLU A 215 -9.89 0.89 6.88
CA GLU A 215 -10.44 1.24 8.20
C GLU A 215 -10.99 0.04 8.99
N SER A 216 -11.72 -0.84 8.32
CA SER A 216 -12.38 -1.99 8.93
C SER A 216 -11.42 -3.02 9.50
N VAL A 217 -10.21 -3.17 8.97
CA VAL A 217 -9.16 -4.03 9.57
C VAL A 217 -8.44 -3.34 10.73
N LYS A 218 -8.79 -2.08 11.02
CA LYS A 218 -8.21 -1.24 12.07
C LYS A 218 -9.18 -0.97 13.22
N PHE A 219 -10.27 -1.73 13.30
CA PHE A 219 -11.17 -1.82 14.47
C PHE A 219 -11.81 -0.48 14.88
N ASN A 220 -12.15 0.37 13.90
CA ASN A 220 -12.77 1.68 14.12
C ASN A 220 -12.00 2.54 15.14
N ARG A 221 -10.68 2.66 14.97
CA ARG A 221 -9.86 3.56 15.79
C ARG A 221 -10.40 4.99 15.69
N PRO A 222 -10.87 5.59 16.80
CA PRO A 222 -11.30 6.98 16.78
C PRO A 222 -10.12 7.90 16.47
N GLY A 223 -10.36 8.98 15.72
CA GLY A 223 -9.35 9.99 15.42
C GLY A 223 -8.38 9.63 14.27
N LYS A 224 -8.78 8.76 13.35
CA LYS A 224 -8.06 8.51 12.09
C LYS A 224 -8.95 8.84 10.89
N THR A 225 -8.31 9.22 9.80
CA THR A 225 -8.96 9.53 8.53
C THR A 225 -8.53 8.53 7.47
N TYR A 226 -9.42 8.26 6.53
CA TYR A 226 -9.22 7.17 5.58
C TYR A 226 -9.45 7.62 4.14
N HIS A 227 -8.57 7.18 3.25
CA HIS A 227 -8.75 7.28 1.81
C HIS A 227 -9.89 6.32 1.40
N ARG A 228 -11.12 6.86 1.31
CA ARG A 228 -12.33 6.12 0.93
C ARG A 228 -12.73 6.31 -0.54
N ASN A 229 -12.11 7.27 -1.22
CA ASN A 229 -12.44 7.66 -2.58
C ASN A 229 -11.42 7.11 -3.60
N THR A 230 -11.71 7.26 -4.88
CA THR A 230 -10.82 6.90 -6.00
C THR A 230 -9.92 8.05 -6.45
N ALA A 231 -9.80 9.13 -5.65
CA ALA A 231 -8.97 10.28 -6.00
C ALA A 231 -7.47 9.94 -5.93
N VAL A 232 -7.12 8.95 -5.10
CA VAL A 232 -5.75 8.50 -4.80
C VAL A 232 -5.61 7.05 -5.25
N ASP A 233 -4.66 6.78 -6.12
CA ASP A 233 -4.22 5.43 -6.47
C ASP A 233 -3.27 4.90 -5.39
N PHE A 234 -3.86 4.14 -4.46
CA PHE A 234 -3.12 3.51 -3.37
C PHE A 234 -1.99 2.58 -3.83
N ARG A 235 -1.93 2.18 -5.12
CA ARG A 235 -0.86 1.33 -5.67
C ARG A 235 0.38 2.13 -6.07
N ASN A 236 0.29 3.47 -6.06
CA ASN A 236 1.28 4.39 -6.60
C ASN A 236 1.53 5.62 -5.69
N ILE A 237 1.26 5.51 -4.38
CA ILE A 237 1.40 6.62 -3.42
C ILE A 237 2.71 7.41 -3.58
N PRO A 238 3.92 6.81 -3.72
CA PRO A 238 5.14 7.59 -3.89
C PRO A 238 5.15 8.47 -5.15
N LYS A 239 4.68 7.93 -6.29
CA LYS A 239 4.57 8.68 -7.55
C LYS A 239 3.56 9.83 -7.43
N GLU A 240 2.41 9.58 -6.79
CA GLU A 240 1.40 10.61 -6.58
C GLU A 240 1.91 11.75 -5.70
N VAL A 241 2.55 11.43 -4.57
CA VAL A 241 3.17 12.42 -3.70
C VAL A 241 4.25 13.19 -4.46
N PHE A 242 5.11 12.50 -5.24
CA PHE A 242 6.13 13.16 -6.04
C PHE A 242 5.52 14.15 -7.03
N PHE A 243 4.50 13.74 -7.79
CA PHE A 243 3.78 14.60 -8.74
C PHE A 243 3.15 15.83 -8.06
N ILE A 244 2.51 15.64 -6.90
CA ILE A 244 1.91 16.73 -6.12
C ILE A 244 2.99 17.73 -5.69
N LEU A 245 4.12 17.26 -5.17
CA LEU A 245 5.20 18.14 -4.70
C LEU A 245 5.94 18.83 -5.84
N GLU A 246 6.09 18.16 -6.98
CA GLU A 246 6.63 18.75 -8.19
C GLU A 246 5.69 19.84 -8.75
N THR A 247 4.38 19.62 -8.68
CA THR A 247 3.39 20.62 -9.08
C THR A 247 3.39 21.81 -8.12
N TYR A 248 3.46 21.55 -6.81
CA TYR A 248 3.59 22.61 -5.80
C TYR A 248 4.81 23.49 -6.10
N SER A 249 5.98 22.89 -6.38
CA SER A 249 7.22 23.65 -6.62
C SER A 249 7.16 24.55 -7.86
N LYS A 250 6.33 24.20 -8.85
CA LYS A 250 6.14 24.96 -10.09
C LYS A 250 5.05 26.03 -9.96
N SER A 251 4.06 25.82 -9.10
CA SER A 251 2.83 26.63 -9.06
C SER A 251 2.69 27.53 -7.84
N ILE A 252 3.39 27.23 -6.75
CA ILE A 252 3.26 27.94 -5.47
C ILE A 252 4.58 28.61 -5.11
N ASP A 253 4.51 29.88 -4.72
CA ASP A 253 5.67 30.63 -4.24
C ASP A 253 6.28 29.96 -3.01
N CYS A 254 7.61 29.83 -3.02
CA CYS A 254 8.37 29.23 -1.95
C CYS A 254 8.23 29.91 -0.58
N GLN A 255 7.79 31.17 -0.53
CA GLN A 255 7.48 31.84 0.73
C GLN A 255 6.39 31.12 1.55
N TYR A 256 5.51 30.35 0.90
CA TYR A 256 4.44 29.60 1.57
C TYR A 256 4.88 28.23 2.09
N PHE A 257 6.07 27.75 1.73
CA PHE A 257 6.53 26.43 2.17
C PHE A 257 7.14 26.47 3.58
N ASN A 258 6.40 25.95 4.57
CA ASN A 258 6.80 25.97 5.99
C ASN A 258 7.65 24.76 6.45
N LYS A 259 8.01 23.84 5.53
CA LYS A 259 8.81 22.63 5.78
C LYS A 259 8.18 21.58 6.72
N GLN A 260 6.95 21.79 7.19
CA GLN A 260 6.24 20.86 8.08
C GLN A 260 5.11 20.14 7.38
N PHE A 261 4.32 20.87 6.59
CA PHE A 261 3.20 20.30 5.87
C PHE A 261 2.85 21.09 4.61
N ILE A 262 2.13 20.43 3.71
CA ILE A 262 1.42 21.06 2.60
C ILE A 262 -0.03 20.57 2.68
N PHE A 263 -0.96 21.52 2.73
CA PHE A 263 -2.38 21.24 2.56
C PHE A 263 -2.77 21.46 1.09
N LEU A 264 -3.57 20.54 0.55
CA LEU A 264 -4.02 20.59 -0.83
C LEU A 264 -5.48 20.13 -0.94
N ASN A 265 -6.13 20.54 -2.02
CA ASN A 265 -7.40 19.98 -2.45
C ASN A 265 -7.16 19.13 -3.70
N LEU A 266 -7.50 17.86 -3.66
CA LEU A 266 -7.41 16.93 -4.78
C LEU A 266 -8.81 16.37 -5.08
N LYS A 267 -9.34 16.68 -6.26
CA LYS A 267 -10.66 16.26 -6.75
C LYS A 267 -11.78 16.59 -5.74
N GLY A 268 -11.71 17.78 -5.15
CA GLY A 268 -12.70 18.26 -4.19
C GLY A 268 -12.50 17.76 -2.76
N ILE A 269 -11.41 17.06 -2.47
CA ILE A 269 -11.14 16.47 -1.15
C ILE A 269 -9.85 17.06 -0.60
N ASP A 270 -9.90 17.50 0.66
CA ASP A 270 -8.75 18.12 1.31
C ASP A 270 -7.79 17.06 1.81
N TYR A 271 -6.50 17.27 1.59
CA TYR A 271 -5.41 16.38 2.01
C TYR A 271 -4.29 17.16 2.69
N ALA A 272 -3.50 16.42 3.47
CA ALA A 272 -2.27 16.89 4.07
C ALA A 272 -1.10 15.98 3.69
N ILE A 273 0.02 16.57 3.32
CA ILE A 273 1.33 15.90 3.23
C ILE A 273 2.20 16.47 4.36
N TRP A 274 2.72 15.60 5.23
CA TRP A 274 3.59 16.02 6.34
C TRP A 274 5.04 15.63 6.09
N PHE A 275 5.96 16.46 6.58
CA PHE A 275 7.40 16.28 6.47
C PHE A 275 8.04 16.18 7.85
N ARG A 276 9.21 15.54 7.90
CA ARG A 276 10.09 15.57 9.07
C ARG A 276 11.51 15.83 8.61
N SER A 277 12.18 16.78 9.25
CA SER A 277 13.61 17.00 9.05
C SER A 277 14.40 15.84 9.64
N LEU A 278 15.25 15.24 8.82
CA LEU A 278 16.16 14.16 9.17
C LEU A 278 17.56 14.48 8.66
N ASN A 279 18.55 13.82 9.25
CA ASN A 279 19.95 13.98 8.92
C ASN A 279 20.48 12.64 8.44
N LYS A 280 21.24 12.63 7.35
CA LYS A 280 21.99 11.45 6.91
C LYS A 280 23.48 11.76 6.85
N SER A 281 24.28 10.84 7.35
CA SER A 281 25.74 10.91 7.25
C SER A 281 26.17 10.56 5.83
N LEU A 282 27.00 11.40 5.23
CA LEU A 282 27.59 11.20 3.92
C LEU A 282 28.93 10.46 4.04
N LYS A 283 29.29 9.69 3.01
CA LYS A 283 30.63 9.12 2.90
C LYS A 283 31.65 10.27 2.85
N GLY A 284 32.62 10.26 3.76
CA GLY A 284 33.59 11.36 3.91
C GLY A 284 33.33 12.32 5.07
N GLY A 285 32.35 12.05 5.95
CA GLY A 285 32.22 12.75 7.24
C GLY A 285 31.31 13.98 7.26
N GLY A 286 30.55 14.23 6.19
CA GLY A 286 29.52 15.28 6.15
C GLY A 286 28.16 14.81 6.67
N VAL A 287 27.29 15.76 7.04
CA VAL A 287 25.88 15.50 7.35
C VAL A 287 25.02 16.28 6.35
N GLN A 288 24.06 15.61 5.71
CA GLN A 288 23.07 16.25 4.86
C GLN A 288 21.71 16.24 5.56
N ASN A 289 21.14 17.43 5.76
CA ASN A 289 19.77 17.59 6.23
C ASN A 289 18.82 17.41 5.03
N TYR A 290 17.72 16.70 5.26
CA TYR A 290 16.67 16.49 4.26
C TYR A 290 15.30 16.40 4.93
N LEU A 291 14.24 16.69 4.17
CA LEU A 291 12.86 16.55 4.61
C LEU A 291 12.32 15.22 4.08
N ARG A 292 12.03 14.26 4.97
CA ARG A 292 11.36 13.02 4.58
C ARG A 292 9.86 13.19 4.68
N VAL A 293 9.12 12.82 3.63
CA VAL A 293 7.66 12.72 3.72
C VAL A 293 7.28 11.66 4.73
N GLN A 294 6.43 12.01 5.70
CA GLN A 294 6.01 11.10 6.77
C GLN A 294 4.66 10.46 6.49
N THR A 295 3.68 11.24 6.04
CA THR A 295 2.32 10.76 5.82
C THR A 295 1.60 11.60 4.77
N TYR A 296 0.64 10.97 4.10
CA TYR A 296 -0.27 11.58 3.14
C TYR A 296 -1.71 11.09 3.41
N TYR A 297 -2.61 12.00 3.79
CA TYR A 297 -3.94 11.61 4.26
C TYR A 297 -5.04 12.65 4.03
N PRO A 298 -6.31 12.23 3.92
CA PRO A 298 -7.43 13.14 3.78
C PRO A 298 -7.75 13.86 5.09
N VAL A 299 -8.03 15.15 5.02
CA VAL A 299 -8.31 16.03 6.17
C VAL A 299 -9.80 15.99 6.52
N GLU A 300 -10.15 15.03 7.38
CA GLU A 300 -11.54 14.82 7.83
C GLU A 300 -11.76 15.27 9.29
N LEU A 301 -10.71 15.29 10.11
CA LEU A 301 -10.82 15.68 11.52
C LEU A 301 -10.95 17.19 11.68
N LEU A 302 -11.76 17.60 12.67
CA LEU A 302 -12.05 19.02 12.95
C LEU A 302 -10.77 19.83 13.22
N ASP A 303 -9.83 19.28 13.99
CA ASP A 303 -8.57 19.95 14.33
C ASP A 303 -7.74 20.26 13.08
N ASP A 304 -7.65 19.33 12.14
CA ASP A 304 -6.91 19.56 10.89
C ASP A 304 -7.70 20.49 9.94
N ARG A 305 -9.03 20.37 9.88
CA ARG A 305 -9.89 21.30 9.11
C ARG A 305 -9.74 22.74 9.60
N SER A 306 -9.64 22.94 10.91
CA SER A 306 -9.45 24.27 11.49
C SER A 306 -8.18 24.96 10.98
N LYS A 307 -7.14 24.20 10.63
CA LYS A 307 -5.87 24.72 10.07
C LYS A 307 -6.01 25.16 8.61
N ILE A 308 -7.00 24.64 7.89
CA ILE A 308 -7.28 24.96 6.49
C ILE A 308 -8.24 26.15 6.37
N ASN A 309 -9.15 26.31 7.32
CA ASN A 309 -10.20 27.34 7.28
C ASN A 309 -9.69 28.79 7.14
N THR A 310 -8.44 29.06 7.55
CA THR A 310 -7.81 30.38 7.45
C THR A 310 -6.92 30.54 6.22
N LEU A 311 -6.79 29.50 5.40
CA LEU A 311 -5.93 29.47 4.22
C LEU A 311 -6.72 29.77 2.95
N ILE A 312 -6.01 30.26 1.93
CA ILE A 312 -6.56 30.55 0.61
C ILE A 312 -6.25 29.36 -0.30
N LEU A 313 -7.28 28.82 -0.96
CA LEU A 313 -7.12 27.78 -1.97
C LEU A 313 -6.69 28.41 -3.30
N THR A 314 -5.44 28.18 -3.69
CA THR A 314 -4.92 28.51 -5.01
C THR A 314 -5.09 27.30 -5.94
N LYS A 315 -6.05 27.38 -6.86
CA LYS A 315 -6.27 26.31 -7.85
C LYS A 315 -5.15 26.32 -8.89
N VAL A 316 -4.57 25.14 -9.13
CA VAL A 316 -3.57 24.93 -10.19
C VAL A 316 -4.25 24.41 -11.45
N ASN A 317 -5.23 23.52 -11.29
CA ASN A 317 -6.11 23.03 -12.36
C ASN A 317 -7.47 22.61 -11.78
N ASP A 318 -8.31 21.95 -12.59
CA ASP A 318 -9.65 21.51 -12.20
C ASP A 318 -9.65 20.45 -11.08
N GLU A 319 -8.58 19.67 -10.97
CA GLU A 319 -8.46 18.57 -10.01
C GLU A 319 -7.55 18.89 -8.82
N LEU A 320 -6.64 19.86 -8.91
CA LEU A 320 -5.63 20.12 -7.90
C LEU A 320 -5.53 21.61 -7.54
N GLY A 321 -5.57 21.90 -6.25
CA GLY A 321 -5.24 23.21 -5.69
C GLY A 321 -4.47 23.08 -4.39
N PHE A 322 -3.79 24.15 -3.98
CA PHE A 322 -2.99 24.20 -2.76
C PHE A 322 -3.49 25.28 -1.82
N TYR A 323 -3.51 24.97 -0.52
CA TYR A 323 -3.85 25.94 0.51
C TYR A 323 -2.60 26.69 0.96
N THR A 324 -2.63 28.02 0.83
CA THR A 324 -1.53 28.91 1.22
C THR A 324 -2.01 29.95 2.23
N ALA A 325 -1.10 30.45 3.06
CA ALA A 325 -1.42 31.56 3.94
C ALA A 325 -1.84 32.80 3.12
N PRO A 326 -2.72 33.68 3.65
CA PRO A 326 -2.98 34.96 3.02
C PRO A 326 -1.67 35.72 2.84
N SER A 327 -1.42 36.28 1.64
CA SER A 327 -0.27 37.17 1.45
C SER A 327 -0.40 38.32 2.46
N SER A 328 0.54 38.43 3.39
CA SER A 328 0.70 39.67 4.16
C SER A 328 1.01 40.76 3.13
N GLN A 329 0.02 41.63 2.86
CA GLN A 329 0.31 42.87 2.16
C GLN A 329 1.34 43.61 3.01
N THR A 330 2.60 43.52 2.63
CA THR A 330 3.61 44.48 3.07
C THR A 330 3.17 45.81 2.50
N SER A 331 2.46 46.59 3.32
CA SER A 331 2.28 48.02 3.12
C SER A 331 3.68 48.61 2.94
N VAL A 332 3.91 49.11 1.73
CA VAL A 332 5.12 49.79 1.25
C VAL A 332 5.48 50.96 2.15
#